data_AF-T1I4F8-F1
#
_entry.id   AF-T1I4F8-F1
#
_cell.length_a   1.000
_cell.length_b   1.000
_cell.length_c   1.000
_cell.angle_alpha   90.00
_cell.angle_beta   90.00
_cell.angle_gamma   90.00
#
_symmetry.space_group_name_H-M   'P 1'
#
loop_
_entity.id
_entity.type
_entity.pdbx_description
1 polymer ?
#
loop_
_entity_poly.entity_id
_entity_poly.type
_entity_poly.pdbx_seq_one_letter_code
_entity_poly.pdbx_strand_id
1 'polypeptide(L)'
;MLLIQLNKEYKIYKQDITKWDNLILEMIRSFQILSSEFILFHRTVYSEGKDQSIEPFCDKVKRDPLETECTDDRSSVALCNLVEYTKKLPPHYQNFDRIPHVSEGREGFYGGVVSLADYCPYIQEFTWRSQNIAIRGSHCQYPENNPHTDKNFALEQYGPNSRCIDHTDRLWEERTCKQVRQWLHGGSGCYPYVCENGFLHIIVHNYTFTCLYPKQVIKIQLLANKWLHKGALVCPPCEEMCNSYARRVKKKLEKD
;
A
#
# COMPACT_ATOMS: atom_id res chain seq x y z
N MET A 1 -12.81 -64.60 5.05
CA MET A 1 -12.48 -63.69 3.94
C MET A 1 -12.86 -62.24 4.30
N LEU A 2 -12.35 -61.73 5.43
CA LEU A 2 -12.63 -60.35 5.91
C LEU A 2 -11.46 -59.71 6.70
N LEU A 3 -10.33 -60.41 6.87
CA LEU A 3 -9.14 -59.90 7.58
C LEU A 3 -7.97 -59.49 6.67
N ILE A 4 -8.09 -59.68 5.35
CA ILE A 4 -7.05 -59.30 4.38
C ILE A 4 -7.33 -57.92 3.74
N GLN A 5 -8.59 -57.46 3.74
CA GLN A 5 -8.98 -56.16 3.15
C GLN A 5 -8.53 -54.95 4.03
N LEU A 6 -8.61 -55.06 5.37
CA LEU A 6 -8.27 -53.96 6.29
C LEU A 6 -6.77 -53.62 6.30
N ASN A 7 -5.89 -54.58 5.99
CA ASN A 7 -4.43 -54.38 6.06
C ASN A 7 -3.85 -53.67 4.82
N LYS A 8 -4.60 -53.62 3.70
CA LYS A 8 -4.20 -52.86 2.51
C LYS A 8 -4.58 -51.37 2.62
N GLU A 9 -5.75 -51.04 3.16
CA GLU A 9 -6.18 -49.64 3.36
C GLU A 9 -5.32 -48.92 4.40
N TYR A 10 -4.90 -49.60 5.47
CA TYR A 10 -4.03 -49.02 6.51
C TYR A 10 -2.62 -48.69 6.00
N LYS A 11 -2.10 -49.45 5.02
CA LYS A 11 -0.79 -49.18 4.39
C LYS A 11 -0.84 -47.98 3.43
N ILE A 12 -1.95 -47.80 2.72
CA ILE A 12 -2.15 -46.65 1.82
C ILE A 12 -2.24 -45.36 2.64
N TYR A 13 -3.01 -45.35 3.74
CA TYR A 13 -3.10 -44.19 4.64
C TYR A 13 -1.74 -43.81 5.28
N LYS A 14 -0.89 -44.78 5.63
CA LYS A 14 0.43 -44.52 6.23
C LYS A 14 1.47 -44.00 5.23
N GLN A 15 1.35 -44.38 3.96
CA GLN A 15 2.19 -43.84 2.87
C GLN A 15 1.80 -42.41 2.48
N ASP A 16 0.51 -42.03 2.58
CA ASP A 16 0.11 -40.64 2.36
C ASP A 16 0.54 -39.72 3.51
N ILE A 17 0.40 -40.15 4.78
CA ILE A 17 0.84 -39.34 5.95
C ILE A 17 2.34 -38.99 5.86
N THR A 18 3.19 -39.94 5.50
CA THR A 18 4.65 -39.69 5.34
C THR A 18 4.99 -38.77 4.16
N LYS A 19 4.11 -38.65 3.16
CA LYS A 19 4.27 -37.71 2.05
C LYS A 19 3.83 -36.29 2.44
N TRP A 20 2.78 -36.16 3.24
CA TRP A 20 2.35 -34.89 3.83
C TRP A 20 3.34 -34.37 4.88
N ASP A 21 3.92 -35.25 5.70
CA ASP A 21 4.95 -34.87 6.68
C ASP A 21 6.22 -34.34 5.99
N ASN A 22 6.61 -34.92 4.85
CA ASN A 22 7.76 -34.41 4.07
C ASN A 22 7.45 -33.07 3.37
N LEU A 23 6.22 -32.87 2.87
CA LEU A 23 5.79 -31.58 2.30
C LEU A 23 5.68 -30.48 3.38
N ILE A 24 5.21 -30.83 4.58
CA ILE A 24 5.18 -29.93 5.73
C ILE A 24 6.60 -29.64 6.22
N LEU A 25 7.50 -30.63 6.26
CA LEU A 25 8.90 -30.43 6.62
C LEU A 25 9.68 -29.63 5.56
N GLU A 26 9.37 -29.76 4.27
CA GLU A 26 9.93 -28.90 3.22
C GLU A 26 9.35 -27.48 3.26
N MET A 27 8.05 -27.32 3.56
CA MET A 27 7.47 -26.01 3.86
C MET A 27 8.11 -25.38 5.10
N ILE A 28 8.28 -26.13 6.19
CA ILE A 28 8.92 -25.66 7.42
C ILE A 28 10.41 -25.35 7.17
N ARG A 29 11.14 -26.14 6.37
CA ARG A 29 12.53 -25.84 5.98
C ARG A 29 12.63 -24.60 5.09
N SER A 30 11.67 -24.40 4.18
CA SER A 30 11.58 -23.18 3.35
C SER A 30 11.25 -21.95 4.21
N PHE A 31 10.42 -22.11 5.24
CA PHE A 31 10.15 -21.07 6.23
C PHE A 31 11.32 -20.84 7.21
N GLN A 32 12.05 -21.88 7.60
CA GLN A 32 13.21 -21.78 8.51
C GLN A 32 14.41 -21.09 7.85
N ILE A 33 14.57 -21.21 6.52
CA ILE A 33 15.60 -20.44 5.80
C ILE A 33 15.26 -18.94 5.79
N LEU A 34 13.97 -18.56 5.83
CA LEU A 34 13.55 -17.16 5.97
C LEU A 34 13.54 -16.68 7.44
N SER A 35 13.57 -17.58 8.41
CA SER A 35 13.33 -17.23 9.80
C SER A 35 14.59 -16.81 10.58
N SER A 36 15.79 -17.15 10.13
CA SER A 36 17.00 -16.83 10.91
C SER A 36 17.41 -15.34 10.84
N GLU A 37 17.02 -14.62 9.78
CA GLU A 37 17.22 -13.17 9.68
C GLU A 37 16.00 -12.35 10.11
N PHE A 38 14.79 -12.93 10.12
CA PHE A 38 13.56 -12.24 10.54
C PHE A 38 13.30 -12.26 12.06
N ILE A 39 13.81 -13.27 12.79
CA ILE A 39 13.43 -13.51 14.21
C ILE A 39 14.20 -12.63 15.22
N LEU A 40 15.12 -11.76 14.78
CA LEU A 40 15.93 -10.93 15.68
C LEU A 40 15.89 -9.43 15.36
N PHE A 41 14.73 -8.90 14.96
CA PHE A 41 14.45 -7.45 15.04
C PHE A 41 13.77 -7.10 16.38
N HIS A 42 14.35 -7.56 17.50
CA HIS A 42 14.04 -7.03 18.83
C HIS A 42 14.81 -5.74 19.08
N ARG A 43 14.56 -4.72 18.26
CA ARG A 43 14.71 -3.29 18.61
C ARG A 43 14.42 -2.44 17.39
N THR A 44 13.39 -1.63 17.55
CA THR A 44 13.15 -0.37 16.86
C THR A 44 12.81 -0.46 15.35
N VAL A 45 11.58 -0.11 15.00
CA VAL A 45 11.09 0.19 13.63
C VAL A 45 11.71 1.49 13.08
N TYR A 46 12.85 1.92 13.61
CA TYR A 46 13.46 3.21 13.27
C TYR A 46 14.77 3.05 12.51
N SER A 47 14.77 3.53 11.27
CA SER A 47 15.98 3.90 10.54
C SER A 47 16.23 5.39 10.79
N GLU A 48 16.96 5.73 11.86
CA GLU A 48 17.74 6.97 11.82
C GLU A 48 19.02 6.68 11.04
N GLY A 49 19.04 7.05 9.76
CA GLY A 49 20.29 7.33 9.06
C GLY A 49 20.87 6.31 8.08
N LYS A 50 20.11 5.35 7.53
CA LYS A 50 20.53 4.64 6.31
C LYS A 50 19.34 4.40 5.37
N ASP A 51 19.65 4.42 4.08
CA ASP A 51 18.79 4.31 2.89
C ASP A 51 18.04 2.95 2.77
N GLN A 52 17.61 2.36 3.89
CA GLN A 52 16.88 1.10 3.95
C GLN A 52 15.40 1.38 4.17
N SER A 53 14.56 0.84 3.28
CA SER A 53 13.11 0.89 3.42
C SER A 53 12.68 0.24 4.73
N ILE A 54 11.76 0.89 5.45
CA ILE A 54 11.11 0.34 6.65
C ILE A 54 9.93 -0.57 6.30
N GLU A 55 9.61 -0.71 5.01
CA GLU A 55 8.53 -1.57 4.54
C GLU A 55 8.76 -3.03 4.98
N PRO A 56 7.69 -3.75 5.39
CA PRO A 56 6.27 -3.36 5.28
C PRO A 56 5.76 -2.47 6.43
N PHE A 57 6.63 -2.09 7.37
CA PHE A 57 6.25 -1.29 8.53
C PHE A 57 6.18 0.21 8.21
N CYS A 58 5.63 0.99 9.14
CA CYS A 58 5.44 2.43 8.98
C CYS A 58 5.45 3.18 10.31
N ASP A 59 5.75 4.47 10.30
CA ASP A 59 5.86 5.31 11.50
C ASP A 59 4.90 6.52 11.49
N LYS A 60 4.02 6.62 10.48
CA LYS A 60 3.10 7.75 10.34
C LYS A 60 1.86 7.56 11.22
N VAL A 61 1.71 8.38 12.25
CA VAL A 61 0.52 8.37 13.10
C VAL A 61 -0.70 8.82 12.30
N LYS A 62 -1.78 8.03 12.35
CA LYS A 62 -3.08 8.39 11.78
C LYS A 62 -3.63 9.65 12.47
N ARG A 63 -3.72 10.75 11.72
CA ARG A 63 -4.17 12.07 12.20
C ARG A 63 -5.28 12.64 11.30
N ASP A 64 -5.90 13.72 11.75
CA ASP A 64 -6.81 14.54 10.95
C ASP A 64 -6.11 15.88 10.64
N PRO A 65 -5.94 16.27 9.37
CA PRO A 65 -6.35 15.57 8.15
C PRO A 65 -5.63 14.23 7.92
N LEU A 66 -6.37 13.25 7.37
CA LEU A 66 -5.78 11.98 6.94
C LEU A 66 -4.74 12.21 5.84
N GLU A 67 -3.52 11.76 6.12
CA GLU A 67 -2.42 11.68 5.18
C GLU A 67 -2.34 10.26 4.62
N THR A 68 -2.81 10.06 3.39
CA THR A 68 -2.73 8.79 2.67
C THR A 68 -1.39 8.62 1.97
N GLU A 69 -1.02 7.38 1.73
CA GLU A 69 0.16 6.99 0.95
C GLU A 69 -0.19 5.84 0.02
N CYS A 70 0.75 5.39 -0.81
CA CYS A 70 0.56 4.22 -1.65
C CYS A 70 1.06 2.96 -0.94
N THR A 71 0.43 1.82 -1.21
CA THR A 71 1.05 0.52 -0.93
C THR A 71 2.36 0.38 -1.71
N ASP A 72 3.28 -0.46 -1.24
CA ASP A 72 4.56 -0.74 -1.91
C ASP A 72 4.34 -1.16 -3.39
N ASP A 73 3.36 -2.03 -3.63
CA ASP A 73 3.01 -2.45 -4.99
C ASP A 73 2.14 -1.44 -5.77
N ARG A 74 1.83 -0.29 -5.16
CA ARG A 74 0.96 0.79 -5.67
C ARG A 74 -0.42 0.34 -6.15
N SER A 75 -0.91 -0.80 -5.67
CA SER A 75 -2.25 -1.30 -6.03
C SER A 75 -3.37 -0.50 -5.37
N SER A 76 -3.08 0.14 -4.23
CA SER A 76 -4.08 0.75 -3.36
C SER A 76 -3.58 2.03 -2.70
N VAL A 77 -4.53 2.93 -2.40
CA VAL A 77 -4.32 4.03 -1.45
C VAL A 77 -4.39 3.43 -0.04
N ALA A 78 -3.46 3.78 0.83
CA ALA A 78 -3.32 3.15 2.13
C ALA A 78 -3.02 4.17 3.23
N LEU A 79 -3.06 3.70 4.46
CA LEU A 79 -2.71 4.44 5.66
C LEU A 79 -1.81 3.55 6.52
N CYS A 80 -0.83 4.16 7.18
CA CYS A 80 -0.17 3.52 8.30
C CYS A 80 -1.17 3.26 9.42
N ASN A 81 -1.28 2.01 9.88
CA ASN A 81 -2.25 1.62 10.90
C ASN A 81 -1.78 1.88 12.35
N LEU A 82 -0.91 2.88 12.52
CA LEU A 82 -0.36 3.35 13.79
C LEU A 82 -1.35 4.28 14.52
N VAL A 83 -1.68 3.93 15.77
CA VAL A 83 -2.62 4.68 16.62
C VAL A 83 -2.06 4.90 18.01
N GLU A 84 -2.67 5.84 18.73
CA GLU A 84 -2.42 6.08 20.14
C GLU A 84 -3.36 5.24 21.02
N TYR A 85 -2.80 4.59 22.03
CA TYR A 85 -3.53 3.86 23.06
C TYR A 85 -3.67 4.70 24.34
N THR A 86 -4.74 4.46 25.09
CA THR A 86 -4.97 5.12 26.39
C THR A 86 -4.01 4.65 27.48
N LYS A 87 -3.38 3.47 27.30
CA LYS A 87 -2.40 2.87 28.21
C LYS A 87 -1.14 2.52 27.43
N LYS A 88 0.01 2.56 28.11
CA LYS A 88 1.28 2.10 27.52
C LYS A 88 1.14 0.64 27.11
N LEU A 89 1.65 0.32 25.92
CA LEU A 89 1.83 -1.05 25.48
C LEU A 89 2.87 -1.75 26.37
N PRO A 90 2.78 -3.07 26.57
CA PRO A 90 3.84 -3.85 27.19
C PRO A 90 5.22 -3.60 26.53
N PRO A 91 6.34 -3.62 27.28
CA PRO A 91 7.65 -3.27 26.73
C PRO A 91 8.09 -4.05 25.48
N HIS A 92 7.65 -5.31 25.33
CA HIS A 92 7.96 -6.14 24.15
C HIS A 92 7.18 -5.76 22.89
N TYR A 93 6.14 -4.91 23.01
CA TYR A 93 5.38 -4.35 21.89
C TYR A 93 5.67 -2.85 21.65
N GLN A 94 6.63 -2.28 22.39
CA GLN A 94 7.05 -0.89 22.19
C GLN A 94 8.11 -0.87 21.07
N ASN A 95 7.62 -0.70 19.84
CA ASN A 95 8.41 -0.88 18.62
C ASN A 95 9.19 0.39 18.19
N PHE A 96 9.10 1.48 18.94
CA PHE A 96 9.61 2.80 18.53
C PHE A 96 10.50 3.43 19.60
N ASP A 97 11.66 3.94 19.16
CA ASP A 97 12.50 4.85 19.95
C ASP A 97 12.04 6.30 19.74
N ARG A 98 11.54 6.61 18.53
CA ARG A 98 10.99 7.91 18.15
C ARG A 98 9.88 7.74 17.12
N ILE A 99 8.87 8.62 17.17
CA ILE A 99 7.80 8.68 16.17
C ILE A 99 7.68 10.13 15.69
N PRO A 100 7.63 10.40 14.37
CA PRO A 100 7.43 11.76 13.86
C PRO A 100 6.19 12.41 14.47
N HIS A 101 6.35 13.66 14.92
CA HIS A 101 5.28 14.47 15.54
C HIS A 101 4.70 13.93 16.86
N VAL A 102 5.37 12.98 17.50
CA VAL A 102 5.08 12.54 18.87
C VAL A 102 6.16 13.08 19.80
N SER A 103 5.75 13.56 20.99
CA SER A 103 6.70 14.03 22.00
C SER A 103 7.52 12.87 22.57
N GLU A 104 8.81 13.09 22.78
CA GLU A 104 9.73 12.10 23.36
C GLU A 104 9.20 11.54 24.70
N GLY A 105 9.30 10.23 24.88
CA GLY A 105 8.81 9.50 26.05
C GLY A 105 7.34 9.06 25.96
N ARG A 106 6.64 9.43 24.88
CA ARG A 106 5.25 9.00 24.59
C ARG A 106 5.18 7.79 23.66
N GLU A 107 6.27 7.36 23.04
CA GLU A 107 6.33 6.30 22.03
C GLU A 107 5.68 5.00 22.52
N GLY A 108 5.87 4.65 23.80
CA GLY A 108 5.26 3.46 24.39
C GLY A 108 3.72 3.46 24.45
N PHE A 109 3.05 4.56 24.10
CA PHE A 109 1.59 4.62 23.93
C PHE A 109 1.15 4.37 22.48
N TYR A 110 2.06 4.18 21.54
CA TYR A 110 1.75 4.02 20.12
C TYR A 110 2.09 2.63 19.63
N GLY A 111 1.23 2.08 18.78
CA GLY A 111 1.45 0.82 18.07
C GLY A 111 0.43 0.59 16.97
N GLY A 112 0.63 -0.47 16.20
CA GLY A 112 -0.28 -0.93 15.16
C GLY A 112 -1.58 -1.47 15.76
N VAL A 113 -2.72 -1.21 15.11
CA VAL A 113 -4.05 -1.64 15.59
C VAL A 113 -4.26 -3.17 15.65
N VAL A 114 -3.41 -3.95 14.98
CA VAL A 114 -3.57 -5.41 14.85
C VAL A 114 -2.69 -6.14 15.85
N SER A 115 -3.32 -6.72 16.88
CA SER A 115 -2.61 -7.47 17.92
C SER A 115 -1.92 -8.74 17.43
N LEU A 116 -2.42 -9.36 16.34
CA LEU A 116 -1.79 -10.53 15.72
C LEU A 116 -0.47 -10.18 15.00
N ALA A 117 -0.22 -8.90 14.76
CA ALA A 117 1.03 -8.40 14.22
C ALA A 117 1.93 -7.82 15.34
N ASP A 118 1.73 -8.26 16.60
CA ASP A 118 2.50 -7.80 17.76
C ASP A 118 2.57 -6.27 17.90
N TYR A 119 1.49 -5.59 17.50
CA TYR A 119 1.41 -4.13 17.45
C TYR A 119 2.48 -3.46 16.57
N CYS A 120 3.13 -4.21 15.66
CA CYS A 120 3.96 -3.65 14.61
C CYS A 120 3.05 -2.96 13.57
N PRO A 121 3.15 -1.64 13.39
CA PRO A 121 2.32 -0.93 12.43
C PRO A 121 2.82 -1.15 11.00
N TYR A 122 1.90 -1.23 10.05
CA TYR A 122 2.16 -1.46 8.64
C TYR A 122 1.19 -0.66 7.76
N ILE A 123 1.56 -0.50 6.49
CA ILE A 123 0.74 0.17 5.49
C ILE A 123 -0.47 -0.71 5.16
N GLN A 124 -1.66 -0.17 5.39
CA GLN A 124 -2.91 -0.93 5.29
C GLN A 124 -3.92 -0.22 4.40
N GLU A 125 -4.53 -1.00 3.50
CA GLU A 125 -5.72 -0.57 2.75
C GLU A 125 -6.87 -0.24 3.71
N PHE A 126 -7.71 0.70 3.30
CA PHE A 126 -8.88 1.09 4.08
C PHE A 126 -10.14 1.21 3.23
N THR A 127 -11.26 1.32 3.92
CA THR A 127 -12.56 1.62 3.32
C THR A 127 -12.98 3.02 3.75
N TRP A 128 -13.33 3.86 2.78
CA TRP A 128 -13.95 5.15 3.02
C TRP A 128 -15.32 4.95 3.63
N ARG A 129 -15.57 5.61 4.76
CA ARG A 129 -16.85 5.55 5.48
C ARG A 129 -17.47 6.94 5.59
N SER A 130 -18.79 7.00 5.49
CA SER A 130 -19.59 8.19 5.86
C SER A 130 -20.65 7.75 6.84
N GLN A 131 -20.76 8.43 7.98
CA GLN A 131 -21.73 8.08 9.02
C GLN A 131 -21.66 6.59 9.41
N ASN A 132 -20.44 6.05 9.50
CA ASN A 132 -20.13 4.64 9.77
C ASN A 132 -20.54 3.61 8.69
N ILE A 133 -21.05 4.07 7.54
CA ILE A 133 -21.39 3.21 6.40
C ILE A 133 -20.21 3.19 5.43
N ALA A 134 -19.76 2.00 5.03
CA ALA A 134 -18.78 1.82 3.98
C ALA A 134 -19.32 2.33 2.64
N ILE A 135 -18.61 3.28 2.01
CA ILE A 135 -18.96 3.84 0.70
C ILE A 135 -18.15 3.16 -0.39
N ARG A 136 -16.82 3.10 -0.22
CA ARG A 136 -15.89 2.60 -1.23
C ARG A 136 -14.60 2.10 -0.61
N GLY A 137 -13.97 1.11 -1.24
CA GLY A 137 -12.61 0.69 -0.92
C GLY A 137 -11.55 1.68 -1.40
N SER A 138 -10.29 1.29 -1.25
CA SER A 138 -9.12 2.10 -1.63
C SER A 138 -8.24 1.46 -2.70
N HIS A 139 -8.55 0.23 -3.11
CA HIS A 139 -7.84 -0.46 -4.19
C HIS A 139 -8.14 0.18 -5.54
N CYS A 140 -7.08 0.64 -6.22
CA CYS A 140 -7.16 1.43 -7.44
C CYS A 140 -7.76 0.71 -8.65
N GLN A 141 -7.71 -0.63 -8.66
CA GLN A 141 -8.10 -1.41 -9.84
C GLN A 141 -9.62 -1.66 -9.95
N TYR A 142 -10.37 -1.36 -8.89
CA TYR A 142 -11.81 -1.64 -8.79
C TYR A 142 -12.63 -0.41 -9.18
N PRO A 143 -13.35 -0.42 -10.32
CA PRO A 143 -14.13 0.72 -10.80
C PRO A 143 -15.19 1.22 -9.79
N GLU A 144 -15.73 0.35 -8.95
CA GLU A 144 -16.68 0.69 -7.89
C GLU A 144 -16.08 1.63 -6.82
N ASN A 145 -14.75 1.75 -6.77
CA ASN A 145 -14.05 2.65 -5.84
C ASN A 145 -13.90 4.08 -6.36
N ASN A 146 -14.44 4.40 -7.54
CA ASN A 146 -14.42 5.77 -8.06
C ASN A 146 -15.14 6.74 -7.10
N PRO A 147 -14.54 7.88 -6.75
CA PRO A 147 -15.23 8.91 -5.98
C PRO A 147 -16.37 9.52 -6.80
N HIS A 148 -17.44 9.93 -6.12
CA HIS A 148 -18.50 10.72 -6.74
C HIS A 148 -17.92 12.02 -7.32
N THR A 149 -18.42 12.47 -8.47
CA THR A 149 -17.88 13.64 -9.20
C THR A 149 -17.80 14.89 -8.33
N ASP A 150 -18.82 15.15 -7.51
CA ASP A 150 -18.87 16.31 -6.59
C ASP A 150 -17.88 16.23 -5.41
N LYS A 151 -17.19 15.10 -5.24
CA LYS A 151 -16.19 14.86 -4.19
C LYS A 151 -14.86 14.39 -4.77
N ASN A 152 -14.64 14.55 -6.07
CA ASN A 152 -13.42 14.12 -6.75
C ASN A 152 -12.46 15.28 -7.00
N PHE A 153 -11.96 15.86 -5.92
CA PHE A 153 -11.08 17.03 -5.93
C PHE A 153 -9.78 16.77 -6.69
N ALA A 154 -9.24 15.56 -6.53
CA ALA A 154 -7.96 15.15 -7.10
C ALA A 154 -8.06 14.55 -8.51
N LEU A 155 -9.25 14.58 -9.13
CA LEU A 155 -9.51 13.98 -10.45
C LEU A 155 -9.06 12.51 -10.53
N GLU A 156 -9.25 11.77 -9.44
CA GLU A 156 -8.95 10.35 -9.34
C GLU A 156 -9.82 9.56 -10.32
N GLN A 157 -9.25 8.48 -10.85
CA GLN A 157 -10.00 7.52 -11.63
C GLN A 157 -9.51 6.11 -11.30
N TYR A 158 -10.44 5.30 -10.83
CA TYR A 158 -10.25 3.90 -10.49
C TYR A 158 -10.68 3.00 -11.65
N GLY A 159 -10.00 1.87 -11.80
CA GLY A 159 -10.28 0.87 -12.82
C GLY A 159 -9.06 0.02 -13.16
N PRO A 160 -9.19 -0.99 -14.05
CA PRO A 160 -8.20 -2.05 -14.22
C PRO A 160 -6.76 -1.58 -14.52
N ASN A 161 -6.61 -0.42 -15.15
CA ASN A 161 -5.31 0.16 -15.52
C ASN A 161 -4.91 1.32 -14.61
N SER A 162 -5.43 1.37 -13.38
CA SER A 162 -5.14 2.44 -12.42
C SER A 162 -4.24 1.94 -11.30
N ARG A 163 -3.35 2.82 -10.85
CA ARG A 163 -2.39 2.58 -9.76
C ARG A 163 -2.37 3.79 -8.84
N CYS A 164 -1.90 3.57 -7.63
CA CYS A 164 -1.73 4.63 -6.65
C CYS A 164 -0.50 5.49 -7.01
N ILE A 165 -0.72 6.80 -7.05
CA ILE A 165 0.31 7.81 -7.28
C ILE A 165 0.36 8.72 -6.05
N ASP A 166 1.56 8.99 -5.57
CA ASP A 166 1.78 9.90 -4.44
C ASP A 166 1.47 11.34 -4.86
N HIS A 167 0.90 12.11 -3.94
CA HIS A 167 0.74 13.55 -4.05
C HIS A 167 1.89 14.24 -3.32
N THR A 168 2.03 15.54 -3.53
CA THR A 168 2.82 16.37 -2.61
C THR A 168 2.06 16.64 -1.31
N ASP A 169 2.73 17.17 -0.30
CA ASP A 169 2.11 17.62 0.97
C ASP A 169 1.09 18.77 0.80
N ARG A 170 0.99 19.35 -0.40
CA ARG A 170 -0.04 20.35 -0.72
C ARG A 170 -1.36 19.66 -1.04
N LEU A 171 -2.38 20.00 -0.26
CA LEU A 171 -3.75 19.54 -0.47
C LEU A 171 -4.30 20.00 -1.82
N TRP A 172 -5.18 19.17 -2.40
CA TRP A 172 -5.89 19.49 -3.63
C TRP A 172 -6.96 20.55 -3.38
N GLU A 173 -7.08 21.48 -4.33
CA GLU A 173 -8.02 22.59 -4.29
C GLU A 173 -8.91 22.60 -5.54
N GLU A 174 -10.19 22.87 -5.37
CA GLU A 174 -11.12 23.24 -6.42
C GLU A 174 -11.48 24.72 -6.32
N ARG A 175 -11.44 25.43 -7.44
CA ARG A 175 -11.76 26.86 -7.50
C ARG A 175 -12.71 27.21 -8.63
N THR A 176 -13.69 28.06 -8.32
CA THR A 176 -14.44 28.86 -9.30
C THR A 176 -14.16 30.34 -9.06
N CYS A 177 -14.75 31.23 -9.88
CA CYS A 177 -14.68 32.67 -9.62
C CYS A 177 -15.38 33.08 -8.32
N LYS A 178 -16.29 32.26 -7.77
CA LYS A 178 -17.11 32.59 -6.60
C LYS A 178 -16.74 31.82 -5.34
N GLN A 179 -16.13 30.64 -5.47
CA GLN A 179 -15.92 29.72 -4.36
C GLN A 179 -14.57 28.99 -4.51
N VAL A 180 -13.90 28.78 -3.39
CA VAL A 180 -12.74 27.90 -3.26
C VAL A 180 -13.10 26.79 -2.27
N ARG A 181 -12.71 25.56 -2.59
CA ARG A 181 -12.90 24.37 -1.74
C ARG A 181 -11.57 23.62 -1.69
N GLN A 182 -11.19 23.14 -0.53
CA GLN A 182 -9.98 22.33 -0.37
C GLN A 182 -10.38 20.95 0.15
N TRP A 183 -9.74 19.92 -0.39
CA TRP A 183 -9.90 18.58 0.11
C TRP A 183 -9.13 18.46 1.42
N LEU A 184 -9.80 17.99 2.47
CA LEU A 184 -9.18 17.91 3.80
C LEU A 184 -8.13 16.82 3.85
N HIS A 185 -8.33 15.70 3.18
CA HIS A 185 -7.42 14.56 3.21
C HIS A 185 -6.52 14.54 1.96
N GLY A 186 -5.39 13.86 1.97
CA GLY A 186 -4.53 13.79 0.79
C GLY A 186 -3.24 13.06 1.04
N GLY A 187 -2.34 13.08 0.05
CA GLY A 187 -1.05 12.40 0.10
C GLY A 187 -0.90 11.32 -0.98
N SER A 188 -2.00 10.76 -1.47
CA SER A 188 -1.99 9.86 -2.64
C SER A 188 -3.37 9.76 -3.28
N GLY A 189 -3.44 9.22 -4.50
CA GLY A 189 -4.68 9.02 -5.25
C GLY A 189 -4.52 7.99 -6.37
N CYS A 190 -5.64 7.50 -6.90
CA CYS A 190 -5.62 6.50 -7.98
C CYS A 190 -5.76 7.13 -9.36
N TYR A 191 -4.85 6.78 -10.27
CA TYR A 191 -4.83 7.31 -11.63
C TYR A 191 -4.56 6.23 -12.67
N PRO A 192 -5.20 6.27 -13.85
CA PRO A 192 -4.82 5.47 -14.97
C PRO A 192 -3.40 5.81 -15.43
N TYR A 193 -2.67 4.80 -15.90
CA TYR A 193 -1.32 4.98 -16.40
C TYR A 193 -1.07 4.14 -17.65
N VAL A 194 -0.08 4.56 -18.43
CA VAL A 194 0.40 3.87 -19.63
C VAL A 194 1.93 3.89 -19.64
N CYS A 195 2.54 2.76 -19.98
CA CYS A 195 3.98 2.65 -20.16
C CYS A 195 4.27 2.56 -21.67
N GLU A 196 4.81 3.63 -22.25
CA GLU A 196 5.07 3.74 -23.68
C GLU A 196 6.37 4.48 -23.96
N ASN A 197 7.12 3.98 -24.96
CA ASN A 197 8.40 4.56 -25.40
C ASN A 197 9.45 4.68 -24.28
N GLY A 198 9.42 3.77 -23.30
CA GLY A 198 10.32 3.78 -22.14
C GLY A 198 9.92 4.77 -21.04
N PHE A 199 8.81 5.49 -21.18
CA PHE A 199 8.32 6.44 -20.19
C PHE A 199 7.02 5.95 -19.54
N LEU A 200 6.84 6.37 -18.29
CA LEU A 200 5.58 6.27 -17.57
C LEU A 200 4.74 7.52 -17.86
N HIS A 201 3.50 7.32 -18.28
CA HIS A 201 2.52 8.37 -18.51
C HIS A 201 1.36 8.20 -17.53
N ILE A 202 1.04 9.25 -16.78
CA ILE A 202 -0.09 9.30 -15.85
C ILE A 202 -1.22 10.08 -16.51
N ILE A 203 -2.42 9.53 -16.49
CA ILE A 203 -3.61 10.14 -17.09
C ILE A 203 -4.44 10.76 -15.96
N VAL A 204 -4.64 12.07 -16.03
CA VAL A 204 -5.49 12.80 -15.09
C VAL A 204 -6.64 13.41 -15.87
N HIS A 205 -7.85 12.93 -15.61
CA HIS A 205 -9.02 13.22 -16.42
C HIS A 205 -8.77 12.83 -17.90
N ASN A 206 -8.64 13.81 -18.81
CA ASN A 206 -8.36 13.58 -20.23
C ASN A 206 -6.97 14.07 -20.67
N TYR A 207 -6.11 14.38 -19.70
CA TYR A 207 -4.76 14.90 -19.95
C TYR A 207 -3.72 13.87 -19.56
N THR A 208 -2.71 13.71 -20.41
CA THR A 208 -1.60 12.80 -20.20
C THR A 208 -0.38 13.58 -19.74
N PHE A 209 0.25 13.12 -18.65
CA PHE A 209 1.44 13.72 -18.08
C PHE A 209 2.57 12.69 -18.04
N THR A 210 3.71 13.04 -18.60
CA THR A 210 4.87 12.14 -18.68
C THR A 210 5.78 12.30 -17.49
N CYS A 211 6.11 11.19 -16.84
CA CYS A 211 7.17 11.09 -15.84
C CYS A 211 8.52 10.88 -16.54
N LEU A 212 9.43 11.83 -16.33
CA LEU A 212 10.78 11.84 -16.90
C LEU A 212 11.81 11.22 -15.95
N TYR A 213 11.61 11.36 -14.63
CA TYR A 213 12.48 10.79 -13.60
C TYR A 213 11.72 10.56 -12.28
N PRO A 214 12.20 9.65 -11.40
CA PRO A 214 11.59 9.41 -10.10
C PRO A 214 11.53 10.67 -9.24
N LYS A 215 10.47 10.81 -8.44
CA LYS A 215 10.19 11.97 -7.56
C LYS A 215 9.98 13.30 -8.28
N GLN A 216 9.88 13.30 -9.62
CA GLN A 216 9.45 14.50 -10.36
C GLN A 216 8.06 14.95 -9.89
N VAL A 217 7.94 16.24 -9.57
CA VAL A 217 6.65 16.84 -9.19
C VAL A 217 5.97 17.41 -10.43
N ILE A 218 4.80 16.87 -10.77
CA ILE A 218 3.95 17.35 -11.86
C ILE A 218 2.83 18.20 -11.27
N LYS A 219 2.85 19.50 -11.54
CA LYS A 219 1.78 20.43 -11.13
C LYS A 219 0.57 20.24 -12.04
N ILE A 220 -0.58 19.97 -11.44
CA ILE A 220 -1.86 19.81 -12.13
C ILE A 220 -2.68 21.07 -11.94
N GLN A 221 -3.14 21.63 -13.05
CA GLN A 221 -4.10 22.72 -13.08
C GLN A 221 -5.06 22.51 -14.25
N LEU A 222 -6.23 21.93 -13.98
CA LEU A 222 -7.18 21.48 -15.01
C LEU A 222 -8.58 21.98 -14.71
N LEU A 223 -9.32 22.36 -15.76
CA LEU A 223 -10.74 22.69 -15.65
C LEU A 223 -11.56 21.42 -15.93
N ALA A 224 -12.33 20.96 -14.95
CA ALA A 224 -13.24 19.83 -15.08
C ALA A 224 -14.50 20.10 -14.25
N ASN A 225 -15.67 19.62 -14.68
CA ASN A 225 -16.94 19.80 -13.95
C ASN A 225 -17.27 21.26 -13.55
N LYS A 226 -16.79 22.25 -14.33
CA LYS A 226 -16.89 23.70 -14.05
C LYS A 226 -16.05 24.21 -12.87
N TRP A 227 -15.13 23.41 -12.35
CA TRP A 227 -14.16 23.76 -11.32
C TRP A 227 -12.73 23.70 -11.86
N LEU A 228 -11.90 24.63 -11.40
CA LEU A 228 -10.45 24.58 -11.60
C LEU A 228 -9.83 23.74 -10.49
N HIS A 229 -9.35 22.55 -10.85
CA HIS A 229 -8.63 21.65 -9.94
C HIS A 229 -7.16 22.02 -9.92
N LYS A 230 -6.58 22.13 -8.72
CA LYS A 230 -5.17 22.45 -8.52
C LYS A 230 -4.57 21.45 -7.53
N GLY A 231 -3.47 20.82 -7.92
CA GLY A 231 -2.76 19.84 -7.12
C GLY A 231 -1.40 19.50 -7.72
N ALA A 232 -0.78 18.46 -7.19
CA ALA A 232 0.46 17.95 -7.76
C ALA A 232 0.63 16.45 -7.50
N LEU A 233 1.16 15.76 -8.50
CA LEU A 233 1.52 14.35 -8.45
C LEU A 233 3.04 14.21 -8.33
N VAL A 234 3.49 13.16 -7.67
CA VAL A 234 4.90 12.79 -7.54
C VAL A 234 5.14 11.52 -8.35
N CYS A 235 6.00 11.60 -9.36
CA CYS A 235 6.29 10.48 -10.24
C CYS A 235 6.97 9.33 -9.49
N PRO A 236 6.45 8.10 -9.57
CA PRO A 236 7.14 6.93 -9.06
C PRO A 236 8.29 6.52 -9.98
N PRO A 237 9.21 5.67 -9.52
CA PRO A 237 10.10 4.90 -10.39
C PRO A 237 9.34 4.15 -11.47
N CYS A 238 9.89 4.13 -12.69
CA CYS A 238 9.24 3.49 -13.83
C CYS A 238 9.16 1.97 -13.63
N GLU A 239 10.15 1.39 -12.97
CA GLU A 239 10.23 -0.04 -12.65
C GLU A 239 9.05 -0.49 -11.79
N GLU A 240 8.68 0.28 -10.76
CA GLU A 240 7.54 -0.03 -9.87
C GLU A 240 6.21 -0.14 -10.65
N MET A 241 6.04 0.69 -11.69
CA MET A 241 4.79 0.78 -12.45
C MET A 241 4.78 -0.11 -13.69
N CYS A 242 5.92 -0.20 -14.39
CA CYS A 242 6.05 -0.76 -15.73
C CYS A 242 6.75 -2.13 -15.75
N ASN A 243 7.10 -2.73 -14.61
CA ASN A 243 7.81 -4.02 -14.56
C ASN A 243 7.10 -5.17 -15.31
N SER A 244 5.78 -5.12 -15.49
CA SER A 244 5.06 -6.07 -16.35
C SER A 244 5.32 -5.84 -17.86
N TYR A 245 5.55 -4.60 -18.28
CA TYR A 245 5.91 -4.22 -19.65
C TYR A 245 7.36 -4.60 -19.98
N ALA A 246 8.30 -4.35 -19.06
CA ALA A 246 9.70 -4.75 -19.23
C ALA A 246 9.87 -6.26 -19.44
N ARG A 247 9.12 -7.09 -18.69
CA ARG A 247 9.08 -8.56 -18.89
C ARG A 247 8.46 -8.97 -20.23
N ARG A 248 7.46 -8.22 -20.74
CA ARG A 248 6.82 -8.50 -22.04
C ARG A 248 7.70 -8.11 -23.22
N VAL A 249 8.41 -6.97 -23.12
CA VAL A 249 9.38 -6.53 -24.14
C VAL A 249 10.60 -7.46 -24.18
N LYS A 250 11.16 -7.85 -23.02
CA LYS A 250 12.24 -8.85 -22.97
C LYS A 250 11.83 -10.17 -23.62
N LYS A 251 10.65 -10.71 -23.29
CA LYS A 251 10.13 -11.94 -23.94
C LYS A 251 9.87 -11.81 -25.44
N LYS A 252 9.69 -10.60 -25.97
CA LYS A 252 9.50 -10.35 -27.40
C LYS A 252 10.84 -10.25 -28.12
N LEU A 253 11.84 -9.65 -27.49
CA LEU A 253 13.22 -9.55 -28.01
C LEU A 253 14.02 -10.85 -27.86
N GLU A 254 13.67 -11.74 -26.94
CA GLU A 254 14.28 -13.08 -26.78
C GLU A 254 13.68 -14.13 -27.73
N LYS A 255 12.71 -13.75 -28.57
CA LYS A 255 12.05 -14.63 -29.55
C LYS A 255 12.36 -14.29 -31.00
N ASP A 256 13.16 -13.26 -31.23
CA ASP A 256 13.74 -12.86 -32.51
C ASP A 256 15.25 -13.12 -32.50
#